data_AF-A0A0C3F409-F1
#
_entry.id   AF-A0A0C3F409-F1
#
_cell.length_a   1.000
_cell.length_b   1.000
_cell.length_c   1.000
_cell.angle_alpha   90.00
_cell.angle_beta   90.00
_cell.angle_gamma   90.00
#
_symmetry.space_group_name_H-M   'P 1'
#
loop_
_entity.id
_entity.type
_entity.pdbx_description
1 polymer ?
#
loop_
_entity_poly.entity_id
_entity_poly.type
_entity_poly.pdbx_seq_one_letter_code
_entity_poly.pdbx_strand_id
1 'polypeptide(L)'
;ISFDLPPPLLIFEINSNNITLSKTIGFEEEDGMMVLQLKGMIYHGGFHFTSCIVSSDGAFWFNDGMTTGRQCKKNGDLETMSS
;
A
#
# COMPACT_ATOMS: atom_id res chain seq x y z
N ILE A 1 0.16 13.36 16.38
CA ILE A 1 -0.97 12.42 16.60
C ILE A 1 -0.41 11.27 17.41
N SER A 2 -1.06 10.90 18.51
CA SER A 2 -0.69 9.73 19.34
C SER A 2 -1.88 8.78 19.35
N PHE A 3 -1.61 7.48 19.32
CA PHE A 3 -2.63 6.44 19.38
C PHE A 3 -2.38 5.59 20.64
N ASP A 4 -3.43 5.31 21.40
CA ASP A 4 -3.33 4.45 22.59
C ASP A 4 -3.18 2.97 22.21
N LEU A 5 -3.70 2.60 21.04
CA LEU A 5 -3.52 1.29 20.40
C LEU A 5 -3.21 1.49 18.92
N PRO A 6 -2.38 0.64 18.30
CA PRO A 6 -2.13 0.70 16.88
C PRO A 6 -3.42 0.57 16.06
N PRO A 7 -3.60 1.37 15.00
CA PRO A 7 -4.81 1.32 14.22
C PRO A 7 -4.86 0.05 13.36
N PRO A 8 -6.05 -0.53 13.09
CA PRO A 8 -6.20 -1.68 12.19
C PRO A 8 -5.90 -1.34 10.73
N LEU A 9 -5.91 -0.05 10.37
CA LEU A 9 -5.56 0.46 9.05
C LEU A 9 -4.88 1.82 9.19
N LEU A 10 -3.71 1.97 8.60
CA LEU A 10 -3.00 3.24 8.52
C LEU A 10 -2.97 3.73 7.07
N ILE A 11 -3.43 4.96 6.85
CA ILE A 11 -3.39 5.64 5.55
C ILE A 11 -2.63 6.95 5.75
N PHE A 12 -1.62 7.20 4.92
CA PHE A 12 -0.82 8.40 4.96
C PHE A 12 -0.33 8.77 3.56
N GLU A 13 -0.11 10.07 3.35
CA GLU A 13 0.47 10.61 2.13
C GLU A 13 1.98 10.79 2.30
N ILE A 14 2.75 10.49 1.25
CA ILE A 14 4.18 10.78 1.20
C ILE A 14 4.44 11.78 0.07
N ASN A 15 4.84 13.00 0.44
CA ASN A 15 5.15 14.08 -0.50
C ASN A 15 6.64 14.05 -0.90
N SER A 16 7.10 12.92 -1.46
CA SER A 16 8.48 12.75 -1.94
C SER A 16 8.51 11.90 -3.20
N ASN A 17 9.43 12.23 -4.11
CA ASN A 17 9.58 11.57 -5.40
C ASN A 17 10.63 10.45 -5.37
N ASN A 18 11.39 10.33 -4.28
CA ASN A 18 12.44 9.33 -4.10
C ASN A 18 12.19 8.59 -2.79
N ILE A 19 11.41 7.51 -2.87
CA ILE A 19 11.00 6.73 -1.72
C ILE A 19 11.34 5.25 -1.95
N THR A 20 11.85 4.61 -0.91
CA THR A 20 11.89 3.16 -0.82
C THR A 20 10.83 2.75 0.17
N LEU A 21 9.84 1.99 -0.28
CA LEU A 21 8.72 1.58 0.57
C LEU A 21 8.99 0.21 1.18
N SER A 22 8.90 0.12 2.50
CA SER A 22 8.77 -1.17 3.18
C SER A 22 7.37 -1.75 2.94
N LYS A 23 7.28 -3.08 2.76
CA LYS A 23 5.98 -3.78 2.66
C LYS A 23 5.26 -3.87 4.01
N THR A 24 5.89 -3.41 5.09
CA THR A 24 5.35 -3.45 6.45
C THR A 24 5.66 -2.19 7.25
N ILE A 25 4.79 -1.88 8.21
CA ILE A 25 5.01 -0.87 9.25
C ILE A 25 4.84 -1.56 10.60
N GLY A 26 5.81 -1.36 11.49
CA GLY A 26 5.81 -1.91 12.85
C GLY A 26 5.46 -0.88 13.90
N PHE A 27 4.71 -1.31 14.92
CA PHE A 27 4.43 -0.57 16.14
C PHE A 27 4.99 -1.38 17.31
N GLU A 28 5.75 -0.71 18.15
CA GLU A 28 6.24 -1.29 19.40
C GLU A 28 5.14 -1.17 20.46
N GLU A 29 4.83 -2.29 21.10
CA GLU A 29 3.90 -2.41 22.23
C GLU A 29 4.63 -3.05 23.42
N GLU A 30 4.06 -2.91 24.62
CA GLU A 30 4.64 -3.50 25.84
C GLU A 30 4.83 -5.03 25.71
N ASP A 31 3.91 -5.71 25.02
CA ASP A 31 3.88 -7.17 24.86
C ASP A 31 4.51 -7.66 23.54
N GLY A 32 5.07 -6.77 22.71
CA GLY A 32 5.76 -7.14 21.47
C GLY A 32 5.62 -6.15 20.33
N MET A 33 5.72 -6.65 19.10
CA MET A 33 5.65 -5.82 17.90
C MET A 33 4.37 -6.13 17.12
N MET A 34 3.50 -5.13 16.95
CA MET A 34 2.37 -5.23 16.02
C MET A 34 2.83 -4.82 14.63
N VAL A 35 2.52 -5.62 13.61
CA VAL A 35 2.94 -5.35 12.22
C VAL A 35 1.74 -5.19 11.30
N LEU A 36 1.65 -4.02 10.65
CA LEU A 36 0.73 -3.79 9.53
C LEU A 36 1.42 -4.14 8.22
N GLN A 37 0.72 -4.89 7.37
CA GLN A 37 1.17 -5.20 6.01
C GLN A 37 0.61 -4.18 5.02
N LEU A 38 1.37 -3.88 3.97
CA LEU A 38 0.94 -3.03 2.87
C LEU A 38 -0.28 -3.65 2.18
N LYS A 39 -1.38 -2.89 2.11
CA LYS A 39 -2.62 -3.30 1.44
C LYS A 39 -2.98 -2.48 0.21
N GLY A 40 -2.36 -1.33 0.01
CA GLY A 40 -2.55 -0.58 -1.21
C GLY A 40 -1.67 0.65 -1.30
N MET A 41 -1.57 1.18 -2.51
CA MET A 41 -0.81 2.38 -2.85
C MET A 41 -1.62 3.19 -3.85
N ILE A 42 -1.57 4.51 -3.72
CA ILE A 42 -2.13 5.44 -4.69
C ILE A 42 -0.96 6.31 -5.15
N TYR A 43 -0.74 6.34 -6.46
CA TYR A 43 0.29 7.16 -7.06
C TYR A 43 -0.36 8.32 -7.80
N HIS A 44 0.26 9.49 -7.70
CA HIS A 44 -0.15 10.69 -8.43
C HIS A 44 0.99 11.17 -9.31
N GLY A 45 0.70 11.42 -10.59
CA GLY A 45 1.64 12.02 -11.51
C GLY A 45 0.98 12.33 -12.85
N GLY A 46 1.44 13.37 -13.55
CA GLY A 46 0.91 13.72 -14.88
C GLY A 46 -0.61 13.98 -14.90
N PHE A 47 -1.14 14.65 -13.87
CA PHE A 47 -2.58 14.92 -13.69
C PHE A 47 -3.46 13.67 -13.60
N HIS A 48 -2.86 12.54 -13.22
CA HIS A 48 -3.52 11.25 -13.22
C HIS A 48 -3.17 10.47 -11.95
N PHE A 49 -4.18 9.78 -11.40
CA PHE A 49 -4.00 8.88 -10.26
C PHE A 49 -4.06 7.44 -10.75
N THR A 50 -3.12 6.64 -10.29
CA THR A 50 -3.19 5.18 -10.41
C THR A 50 -3.21 4.55 -9.03
N SER A 51 -3.75 3.34 -8.94
CA SER A 51 -3.87 2.63 -7.67
C SER A 51 -3.45 1.18 -7.81
N CYS A 52 -2.92 0.68 -6.71
CA CYS A 52 -2.53 -0.70 -6.53
C CYS A 52 -3.15 -1.22 -5.24
N ILE A 53 -3.74 -2.41 -5.28
CA ILE A 53 -4.37 -3.08 -4.14
C ILE A 53 -3.72 -4.45 -3.96
N VAL A 54 -3.43 -4.82 -2.72
CA VAL A 54 -2.90 -6.15 -2.36
C VAL A 54 -3.99 -6.92 -1.63
N SER A 55 -4.45 -8.03 -2.22
CA SER A 55 -5.42 -8.91 -1.59
C SER A 55 -4.79 -9.76 -0.47
N SER A 56 -5.62 -10.43 0.32
CA SER A 56 -5.16 -11.24 1.46
C SER A 56 -4.24 -12.40 1.07
N ASP A 57 -4.34 -12.88 -0.16
CA ASP A 57 -3.48 -13.91 -0.76
C ASP A 57 -2.15 -13.35 -1.32
N GLY A 58 -1.91 -12.04 -1.18
CA GLY A 58 -0.73 -11.37 -1.70
C GLY A 58 -0.81 -11.00 -3.17
N ALA A 59 -1.92 -11.30 -3.87
CA ALA A 59 -2.08 -10.89 -5.26
C ALA A 59 -2.17 -9.36 -5.38
N PHE A 60 -1.49 -8.82 -6.39
CA PHE A 60 -1.37 -7.40 -6.65
C PHE A 60 -2.28 -7.00 -7.81
N TRP A 61 -3.08 -5.96 -7.61
CA TRP A 61 -4.13 -5.52 -8.53
C TRP A 61 -3.96 -4.06 -8.87
N PHE A 62 -3.83 -3.74 -10.16
CA PHE A 62 -3.61 -2.39 -10.67
C PHE A 62 -4.88 -1.80 -11.29
N ASN A 63 -5.10 -0.50 -11.09
CA ASN A 63 -6.16 0.27 -11.74
C ASN A 63 -5.67 1.70 -12.09
N ASP A 64 -5.83 2.08 -13.36
CA ASP A 64 -5.56 3.43 -13.87
C ASP A 64 -6.84 4.16 -14.31
N GLY A 65 -8.02 3.55 -14.23
CA GLY A 65 -9.29 4.14 -14.67
C GLY A 65 -9.43 4.44 -16.18
N MET A 66 -8.32 4.59 -16.93
CA MET A 66 -8.29 4.89 -18.36
C MET A 66 -8.28 3.61 -19.19
N THR A 67 -7.32 2.72 -18.92
CA THR A 67 -7.14 1.44 -19.62
C THR A 67 -7.84 0.30 -18.89
N THR A 68 -7.90 0.37 -17.56
CA THR A 68 -8.56 -0.64 -16.72
C THR A 68 -10.05 -0.36 -16.52
N GLY A 69 -10.49 0.89 -16.76
CA GLY A 69 -11.87 1.30 -16.54
C GLY A 69 -12.31 1.02 -15.10
N ARG A 70 -13.45 0.34 -14.94
CA ARG A 70 -14.04 0.06 -13.63
C ARG A 70 -13.47 -1.19 -12.93
N GLN A 71 -12.52 -1.88 -13.53
CA GLN A 71 -11.99 -3.14 -13.01
C GLN A 71 -10.51 -3.01 -12.65
N CYS A 72 -10.05 -3.70 -11.61
CA CYS A 72 -8.62 -3.87 -11.40
C CYS A 72 -8.11 -5.03 -12.27
N LYS A 73 -6.87 -4.93 -12.74
CA LYS A 73 -6.20 -6.02 -13.47
C LYS A 73 -5.11 -6.62 -12.58
N LYS A 74 -5.04 -7.95 -12.52
CA LYS A 74 -3.98 -8.64 -11.78
C LYS A 74 -2.64 -8.29 -12.42
N ASN A 75 -1.70 -7.85 -11.60
CA ASN A 75 -0.37 -7.39 -12.01
C ASN A 75 0.71 -8.02 -11.12
N GLY A 76 0.64 -9.35 -10.97
CA GLY A 76 1.59 -10.16 -10.21
C GLY A 76 1.21 -10.38 -8.75
N ASP A 77 2.22 -10.68 -7.94
CA ASP A 77 2.11 -10.91 -6.50
C ASP A 77 3.11 -9.99 -5.76
N LEU A 78 2.75 -9.53 -4.56
CA LEU A 78 3.53 -8.53 -3.81
C LEU A 78 4.98 -8.97 -3.57
N GLU A 79 5.23 -10.26 -3.40
CA GLU A 79 6.58 -10.81 -3.21
C GLU A 79 7.47 -10.65 -4.44
N THR A 80 6.88 -10.69 -5.63
CA THR A 80 7.60 -10.56 -6.91
C THR A 80 7.82 -9.12 -7.33
N MET A 81 7.23 -8.16 -6.62
CA MET A 81 7.42 -6.74 -6.88
C MET A 81 8.86 -6.37 -6.53
N SER A 82 9.66 -6.06 -7.55
CA SER A 82 11.02 -5.55 -7.38
C SER A 82 11.00 -4.17 -6.72
N SER A 83 11.84 -3.98 -5.69
CA SER A 83 12.11 -2.69 -5.06
C SER A 83 12.79 -1.70 -5.99
#